data_AF-A0A1B6LFP6-F1
#
_entry.id   AF-A0A1B6LFP6-F1
#
_cell.length_a   1.000
_cell.length_b   1.000
_cell.length_c   1.000
_cell.angle_alpha   90.00
_cell.angle_beta   90.00
_cell.angle_gamma   90.00
#
_symmetry.space_group_name_H-M   'P 1'
#
loop_
_entity.id
_entity.type
_entity.pdbx_description
1 polymer ?
#
loop_
_entity_poly.entity_id
_entity_poly.type
_entity_poly.pdbx_seq_one_letter_code
_entity_poly.pdbx_strand_id
1 'polypeptide(L)'
;MATRKRSGSGSKRQLKEKVVQIYESFFRGEDLSRVNANVWDELFLLKPKINYFETEMQKLSGEQLVLIQDNLHMLFAQCIDTLGHEHSIRVVYALQTLCAIVNSTYRKCQNDAMNLLMGIHAAEKRMQQLLNHCNSILSGESPASLKNLCLKLLLILVTGADNVSTNFLLEYVMMNSIFETLIQLLCNTNSRAEHGHDVVLLLTLLINYRKHEAANPYIVKLSILDDELALNGYGQVITWSLGEFCRQFAVQQSEPQAGSWLSSLS
;
A
#
# COMPACT_ATOMS: atom_id res chain seq x y z
N MET A 1 34.21 28.67 -52.23
CA MET A 1 34.45 28.23 -50.83
C MET A 1 33.14 28.29 -50.08
N ALA A 2 32.60 27.11 -49.74
CA ALA A 2 31.34 26.95 -49.04
C ALA A 2 31.63 26.64 -47.57
N THR A 3 30.96 27.33 -46.65
CA THR A 3 30.82 26.88 -45.27
C THR A 3 29.38 27.12 -44.83
N ARG A 4 28.55 26.10 -45.06
CA ARG A 4 27.19 25.98 -44.56
C ARG A 4 27.28 25.62 -43.07
N LYS A 5 26.86 26.52 -42.18
CA LYS A 5 26.69 26.20 -40.75
C LYS A 5 25.56 25.17 -40.62
N ARG A 6 25.91 23.95 -40.21
CA ARG A 6 24.97 22.87 -39.91
C ARG A 6 24.48 23.08 -38.46
N SER A 7 23.26 23.56 -38.31
CA SER A 7 22.55 23.61 -37.03
C SER A 7 22.21 22.18 -36.60
N GLY A 8 23.10 21.58 -35.81
CA GLY A 8 22.83 20.33 -35.12
C GLY A 8 21.85 20.58 -33.99
N SER A 9 20.55 20.52 -34.27
CA SER A 9 19.52 20.29 -33.25
C SER A 9 19.63 18.85 -32.77
N GLY A 10 20.67 18.57 -31.99
CA GLY A 10 20.76 17.37 -31.19
C GLY A 10 19.80 17.53 -30.03
N SER A 11 18.54 17.11 -30.21
CA SER A 11 17.67 16.82 -29.08
C SER A 11 18.43 15.83 -28.20
N LYS A 12 18.96 16.31 -27.07
CA LYS A 12 19.58 15.46 -26.05
C LYS A 12 18.49 14.47 -25.64
N ARG A 13 18.50 13.25 -26.18
CA ARG A 13 17.73 12.13 -25.65
C ARG A 13 18.12 12.03 -24.18
N GLN A 14 17.28 12.56 -23.29
CA GLN A 14 17.45 12.37 -21.86
C GLN A 14 17.51 10.86 -21.62
N LEU A 15 18.59 10.40 -21.01
CA LEU A 15 18.71 9.01 -20.58
C LEU A 15 17.61 8.75 -19.56
N LYS A 16 16.56 8.03 -19.98
CA LYS A 16 15.46 7.64 -19.09
C LYS A 16 15.86 6.39 -18.32
N GLU A 17 15.55 6.35 -17.03
CA GLU A 17 15.75 5.16 -16.20
C GLU A 17 14.97 3.96 -16.75
N LYS A 18 15.54 2.76 -16.69
CA LYS A 18 14.92 1.55 -17.26
C LYS A 18 13.53 1.26 -16.69
N VAL A 19 13.34 1.47 -15.38
CA VAL A 19 12.05 1.29 -14.71
C VAL A 19 10.96 2.22 -15.28
N VAL A 20 11.33 3.45 -15.64
CA VAL A 20 10.41 4.40 -16.27
C VAL A 20 10.03 3.94 -17.67
N GLN A 21 10.98 3.40 -18.44
CA GLN A 21 10.70 2.84 -19.77
C GLN A 21 9.76 1.63 -19.68
N ILE A 22 9.95 0.75 -18.70
CA ILE A 22 9.05 -0.38 -18.43
C ILE A 22 7.64 0.12 -18.13
N TYR A 23 7.49 1.13 -17.26
CA TYR A 23 6.20 1.74 -16.97
C TYR A 23 5.56 2.39 -18.20
N GLU A 24 6.33 3.10 -19.04
CA GLU A 24 5.81 3.69 -20.28
C GLU A 24 5.25 2.63 -21.25
N SER A 25 5.94 1.51 -21.43
CA SER A 25 5.44 0.38 -22.23
C SER A 25 4.22 -0.27 -21.59
N PHE A 26 4.25 -0.47 -20.27
CA PHE A 26 3.11 -0.98 -19.51
C PHE A 26 1.85 -0.14 -19.73
N PHE A 27 1.95 1.19 -19.62
CA PHE A 27 0.82 2.12 -19.80
C PHE A 27 0.36 2.26 -21.26
N ARG A 28 1.13 1.75 -22.23
CA ARG A 28 0.70 1.63 -23.64
C ARG A 28 -0.05 0.35 -23.96
N GLY A 29 -0.24 -0.54 -22.97
CA GLY A 29 -0.85 -1.86 -23.19
C GLY A 29 0.11 -2.88 -23.82
N GLU A 30 1.42 -2.61 -23.83
CA GLU A 30 2.40 -3.54 -24.38
C GLU A 30 2.64 -4.69 -23.38
N ASP A 31 2.55 -5.93 -23.86
CA ASP A 31 2.90 -7.12 -23.08
C ASP A 31 4.41 -7.39 -23.18
N LEU A 32 5.15 -6.85 -22.21
CA LEU A 32 6.61 -6.96 -22.16
C LEU A 32 7.10 -8.39 -21.96
N SER A 33 6.28 -9.28 -21.39
CA SER A 33 6.66 -10.66 -21.10
C SER A 33 6.85 -11.50 -22.37
N ARG A 34 6.17 -11.15 -23.46
CA ARG A 34 6.32 -11.79 -24.77
C ARG A 34 7.68 -11.51 -25.41
N VAL A 35 8.25 -10.34 -25.12
CA VAL A 35 9.53 -9.90 -25.68
C VAL A 35 10.68 -10.31 -24.78
N ASN A 36 10.49 -10.25 -23.45
CA ASN A 36 11.48 -10.65 -22.46
C ASN A 36 10.81 -11.48 -21.35
N ALA A 37 11.10 -12.77 -21.33
CA ALA A 37 10.61 -13.69 -20.30
C ALA A 37 11.06 -13.29 -18.88
N ASN A 38 12.21 -12.59 -18.76
CA ASN A 38 12.79 -12.19 -17.48
C ASN A 38 12.39 -10.76 -17.07
N VAL A 39 11.39 -10.14 -17.71
CA VAL A 39 11.04 -8.73 -17.45
C VAL A 39 10.66 -8.49 -15.98
N TRP A 40 9.97 -9.43 -15.34
CA TRP A 40 9.54 -9.30 -13.95
C TRP A 40 10.73 -9.40 -12.98
N ASP A 41 11.65 -10.34 -13.24
CA ASP A 41 12.90 -10.48 -12.51
C ASP A 41 13.75 -9.21 -12.57
N GLU A 42 13.79 -8.56 -13.74
CA GLU A 42 14.48 -7.30 -13.93
C GLU A 42 13.74 -6.15 -13.24
N LEU A 43 12.41 -6.06 -13.38
CA LEU A 43 11.60 -5.00 -12.79
C LEU A 43 11.79 -4.95 -11.27
N PHE A 44 11.71 -6.09 -10.59
CA PHE A 44 11.82 -6.14 -9.13
C PHE A 44 13.26 -6.00 -8.60
N LEU A 45 14.25 -5.87 -9.49
CA LEU A 45 15.60 -5.43 -9.12
C LEU A 45 15.81 -3.92 -9.28
N LEU A 46 14.89 -3.22 -9.97
CA LEU A 46 14.95 -1.79 -10.18
C LEU A 46 14.14 -1.06 -9.11
N LYS A 47 14.73 -0.02 -8.51
CA LYS A 47 14.03 0.79 -7.50
C LYS A 47 12.76 1.40 -8.10
N PRO A 48 11.57 1.11 -7.55
CA PRO A 48 10.32 1.55 -8.14
C PRO A 48 10.16 3.06 -8.03
N LYS A 49 9.65 3.66 -9.10
CA LYS A 49 9.35 5.10 -9.16
C LYS A 49 7.87 5.32 -8.86
N ILE A 50 7.53 5.15 -7.58
CA ILE A 50 6.16 5.19 -7.06
C ILE A 50 5.39 6.43 -7.53
N ASN A 51 5.94 7.63 -7.29
CA ASN A 51 5.28 8.87 -7.67
C ASN A 51 5.04 8.97 -9.19
N TYR A 52 5.96 8.45 -10.00
CA TYR A 52 5.80 8.43 -11.46
C TYR A 52 4.65 7.49 -11.84
N PHE A 53 4.67 6.26 -11.32
CA PHE A 53 3.62 5.26 -11.59
C PHE A 53 2.24 5.77 -11.20
N GLU A 54 2.09 6.28 -9.97
CA GLU A 54 0.81 6.80 -9.49
C GLU A 54 0.33 7.98 -10.34
N THR A 55 1.24 8.90 -10.72
CA THR A 55 0.90 10.05 -11.57
C THR A 55 0.44 9.63 -12.95
N GLU A 56 1.12 8.67 -13.59
CA GLU A 56 0.71 8.16 -14.91
C GLU A 56 -0.63 7.42 -14.82
N MET A 57 -0.84 6.60 -13.79
CA MET A 57 -2.12 5.93 -13.55
C MET A 57 -3.28 6.91 -13.42
N GLN A 58 -3.08 8.06 -12.75
CA GLN A 58 -4.12 9.09 -12.64
C GLN A 58 -4.43 9.80 -13.97
N LYS A 59 -3.49 9.86 -14.92
CA LYS A 59 -3.69 10.52 -16.22
C LYS A 59 -4.53 9.72 -17.21
N LEU A 60 -4.67 8.41 -17.01
CA LEU A 60 -5.34 7.52 -17.97
C LEU A 60 -6.83 7.87 -18.14
N SER A 61 -7.33 7.81 -19.37
CA SER A 61 -8.76 7.82 -19.64
C SER A 61 -9.41 6.45 -19.35
N GLY A 62 -10.74 6.38 -19.36
CA GLY A 62 -11.45 5.10 -19.21
C GLY A 62 -11.08 4.07 -20.28
N GLU A 63 -10.95 4.50 -21.55
CA GLU A 63 -10.52 3.64 -22.66
C GLU A 63 -9.08 3.11 -22.45
N GLN A 64 -8.18 3.96 -21.97
CA GLN A 64 -6.81 3.57 -21.68
C GLN A 64 -6.72 2.62 -20.50
N LEU A 65 -7.59 2.75 -19.49
CA LEU A 65 -7.67 1.80 -18.38
C LEU A 65 -8.07 0.40 -18.85
N VAL A 66 -9.03 0.30 -19.77
CA VAL A 66 -9.41 -0.98 -20.38
C VAL A 66 -8.22 -1.58 -21.14
N LEU A 67 -7.48 -0.76 -21.90
CA LEU A 67 -6.30 -1.20 -22.66
C LEU A 67 -5.21 -1.81 -21.78
N ILE A 68 -5.00 -1.28 -20.57
CA ILE A 68 -3.94 -1.74 -19.65
C ILE A 68 -4.44 -2.73 -18.60
N GLN A 69 -5.71 -3.16 -18.66
CA GLN A 69 -6.31 -3.98 -17.61
C GLN A 69 -5.57 -5.32 -17.42
N ASP A 70 -5.31 -6.03 -18.52
CA ASP A 70 -4.54 -7.29 -18.48
C ASP A 70 -3.12 -7.06 -17.93
N ASN A 71 -2.50 -5.93 -18.28
CA ASN A 71 -1.21 -5.53 -17.77
C ASN A 71 -1.27 -5.34 -16.24
N LEU A 72 -2.29 -4.67 -15.71
CA LEU A 72 -2.51 -4.50 -14.26
C LEU A 72 -2.71 -5.85 -13.57
N HIS A 73 -3.51 -6.76 -14.14
CA HIS A 73 -3.71 -8.10 -13.60
C HIS A 73 -2.39 -8.87 -13.49
N MET A 74 -1.57 -8.83 -14.55
CA MET A 74 -0.26 -9.47 -14.56
C MET A 74 0.68 -8.84 -13.53
N LEU A 75 0.79 -7.51 -13.50
CA LEU A 75 1.68 -6.82 -12.57
C LEU A 75 1.28 -7.06 -11.11
N PHE A 76 -0.03 -7.03 -10.80
CA PHE A 76 -0.55 -7.35 -9.47
C PHE A 76 -0.22 -8.79 -9.07
N ALA A 77 -0.48 -9.75 -9.95
CA ALA A 77 -0.13 -11.15 -9.74
C ALA A 77 1.37 -11.36 -9.49
N GLN A 78 2.22 -10.77 -10.33
CA GLN A 78 3.67 -10.89 -10.22
C GLN A 78 4.23 -10.23 -8.96
N CYS A 79 3.63 -9.13 -8.51
CA CYS A 79 3.97 -8.53 -7.22
C CYS A 79 3.69 -9.52 -6.07
N ILE A 80 2.52 -10.16 -6.06
CA ILE A 80 2.15 -11.16 -5.03
C ILE A 80 3.09 -12.35 -5.07
N ASP A 81 3.30 -12.94 -6.24
CA ASP A 81 4.15 -14.12 -6.42
C ASP A 81 5.61 -13.82 -5.96
N THR A 82 6.08 -12.59 -6.17
CA THR A 82 7.43 -12.14 -5.75
C THR A 82 7.56 -11.96 -4.24
N LEU A 83 6.47 -11.80 -3.47
CA LEU A 83 6.55 -11.69 -2.00
C LEU A 83 7.04 -12.99 -1.34
N GLY A 84 6.90 -14.13 -2.02
CA GLY A 84 7.44 -15.42 -1.58
C GLY A 84 8.91 -15.66 -1.94
N HIS A 85 9.59 -14.70 -2.58
CA HIS A 85 10.95 -14.88 -3.05
C HIS A 85 11.99 -14.68 -1.94
N GLU A 86 13.07 -15.46 -1.97
CA GLU A 86 14.19 -15.33 -1.03
C GLU A 86 14.97 -14.01 -1.14
N HIS A 87 14.84 -13.29 -2.27
CA HIS A 87 15.65 -12.11 -2.53
C HIS A 87 14.99 -10.86 -1.95
N SER A 88 15.50 -10.39 -0.80
CA SER A 88 14.93 -9.27 -0.02
C SER A 88 14.63 -8.00 -0.83
N ILE A 89 15.52 -7.58 -1.73
CA ILE A 89 15.27 -6.39 -2.58
C ILE A 89 14.04 -6.57 -3.46
N ARG A 90 13.86 -7.76 -4.05
CA ARG A 90 12.71 -8.06 -4.92
C ARG A 90 11.42 -8.01 -4.13
N VAL A 91 11.41 -8.61 -2.94
CA VAL A 91 10.26 -8.57 -2.02
C VAL A 91 9.91 -7.12 -1.67
N VAL A 92 10.90 -6.30 -1.29
CA VAL A 92 10.67 -4.89 -0.95
C VAL A 92 10.13 -4.10 -2.14
N TYR A 93 10.73 -4.24 -3.32
CA TYR A 93 10.30 -3.49 -4.52
C TYR A 93 8.96 -3.96 -5.06
N ALA A 94 8.66 -5.26 -4.99
CA ALA A 94 7.34 -5.79 -5.29
C ALA A 94 6.29 -5.23 -4.32
N LEU A 95 6.56 -5.22 -3.02
CA LEU A 95 5.62 -4.71 -2.02
C LEU A 95 5.40 -3.19 -2.13
N GLN A 96 6.44 -2.42 -2.46
CA GLN A 96 6.32 -0.99 -2.77
C GLN A 96 5.46 -0.76 -4.02
N THR A 97 5.69 -1.54 -5.07
CA THR A 97 4.93 -1.48 -6.32
C THR A 97 3.46 -1.87 -6.08
N LEU A 98 3.21 -2.89 -5.26
CA LEU A 98 1.87 -3.32 -4.86
C LEU A 98 1.11 -2.22 -4.11
N CYS A 99 1.78 -1.53 -3.17
CA CYS A 99 1.20 -0.35 -2.51
C CYS A 99 0.78 0.72 -3.52
N ALA A 100 1.65 1.03 -4.49
CA ALA A 100 1.39 2.05 -5.51
C ALA A 100 0.20 1.69 -6.40
N ILE A 101 0.15 0.44 -6.87
CA ILE A 101 -0.91 -0.04 -7.76
C ILE A 101 -2.26 -0.03 -7.03
N VAL A 102 -2.33 -0.57 -5.82
CA VAL A 102 -3.60 -0.61 -5.06
C VAL A 102 -4.07 0.81 -4.74
N ASN A 103 -3.18 1.67 -4.22
CA ASN A 103 -3.52 3.05 -3.87
C ASN A 103 -3.96 3.87 -5.10
N SER A 104 -3.23 3.77 -6.21
CA SER A 104 -3.57 4.51 -7.44
C SER A 104 -4.87 4.00 -8.09
N THR A 105 -5.14 2.70 -8.03
CA THR A 105 -6.40 2.12 -8.51
C THR A 105 -7.58 2.58 -7.67
N TYR A 106 -7.50 2.57 -6.34
CA TYR A 106 -8.58 3.11 -5.50
C TYR A 106 -8.85 4.59 -5.77
N ARG A 107 -7.80 5.41 -5.88
CA ARG A 107 -7.94 6.84 -6.23
C ARG A 107 -8.58 7.05 -7.60
N LYS A 108 -8.38 6.13 -8.53
CA LYS A 108 -8.90 6.23 -9.90
C LYS A 108 -10.35 5.73 -10.00
N CYS A 109 -10.64 4.56 -9.42
CA CYS A 109 -11.92 3.85 -9.55
C CYS A 109 -12.20 2.99 -8.30
N GLN A 110 -12.67 3.61 -7.19
CA GLN A 110 -12.95 2.87 -5.94
C GLN A 110 -13.88 1.66 -6.12
N ASN A 111 -14.99 1.81 -6.87
CA ASN A 111 -16.01 0.76 -7.01
C ASN A 111 -15.59 -0.42 -7.92
N ASP A 112 -14.65 -0.20 -8.84
CA ASP A 112 -14.20 -1.22 -9.81
C ASP A 112 -12.75 -1.69 -9.51
N ALA A 113 -12.21 -1.29 -8.37
CA ALA A 113 -10.81 -1.53 -8.00
C ALA A 113 -10.44 -3.02 -8.07
N MET A 114 -11.31 -3.90 -7.56
CA MET A 114 -11.07 -5.36 -7.59
C MET A 114 -10.94 -5.90 -9.03
N ASN A 115 -11.90 -5.55 -9.89
CA ASN A 115 -11.92 -6.02 -11.27
C ASN A 115 -10.73 -5.45 -12.06
N LEU A 116 -10.37 -4.19 -11.83
CA LEU A 116 -9.22 -3.56 -12.46
C LEU A 116 -7.88 -4.15 -11.98
N LEU A 117 -7.76 -4.55 -10.71
CA LEU A 117 -6.52 -5.08 -10.14
C LEU A 117 -6.26 -6.54 -10.49
N MET A 118 -7.28 -7.40 -10.44
CA MET A 118 -7.06 -8.85 -10.54
C MET A 118 -8.18 -9.63 -11.23
N GLY A 119 -9.27 -8.96 -11.62
CA GLY A 119 -10.45 -9.62 -12.16
C GLY A 119 -11.22 -10.43 -11.10
N ILE A 120 -12.52 -10.59 -11.32
CA ILE A 120 -13.43 -11.22 -10.33
C ILE A 120 -13.06 -12.69 -10.09
N HIS A 121 -12.69 -13.42 -11.14
CA HIS A 121 -12.45 -14.87 -11.06
C HIS A 121 -11.17 -15.25 -10.29
N ALA A 122 -10.14 -14.40 -10.30
CA ALA A 122 -8.89 -14.68 -9.61
C ALA A 122 -8.82 -14.02 -8.22
N ALA A 123 -9.80 -13.18 -7.86
CA ALA A 123 -9.73 -12.32 -6.69
C ALA A 123 -9.53 -13.09 -5.38
N GLU A 124 -10.33 -14.12 -5.15
CA GLU A 124 -10.25 -14.92 -3.92
C GLU A 124 -8.86 -15.57 -3.75
N LYS A 125 -8.39 -16.28 -4.78
CA LYS A 125 -7.09 -16.95 -4.77
C LYS A 125 -5.94 -15.96 -4.57
N ARG A 126 -5.97 -14.82 -5.28
CA ARG A 126 -4.91 -13.81 -5.21
C ARG A 126 -4.88 -13.11 -3.85
N MET A 127 -6.04 -12.76 -3.31
CA MET A 127 -6.13 -12.15 -1.97
C MET A 127 -5.71 -13.13 -0.87
N GLN A 128 -6.08 -14.40 -0.97
CA GLN A 128 -5.61 -15.44 -0.05
C GLN A 128 -4.08 -15.58 -0.09
N GLN A 129 -3.49 -15.67 -1.29
CA GLN A 129 -2.02 -15.71 -1.45
C GLN A 129 -1.36 -14.47 -0.84
N LEU A 130 -1.87 -13.28 -1.15
CA LEU A 130 -1.36 -12.03 -0.61
C LEU A 130 -1.37 -12.03 0.92
N LEU A 131 -2.50 -12.41 1.54
CA LEU A 131 -2.63 -12.39 3.00
C LEU A 131 -1.78 -13.46 3.68
N ASN A 132 -1.55 -14.60 3.02
CA ASN A 132 -0.59 -15.60 3.49
C ASN A 132 0.84 -15.04 3.49
N HIS A 133 1.25 -14.34 2.43
CA HIS A 133 2.55 -13.66 2.40
C HIS A 133 2.65 -12.56 3.47
N CYS A 134 1.61 -11.74 3.66
CA CYS A 134 1.57 -10.73 4.71
C CYS A 134 1.72 -11.37 6.10
N ASN A 135 1.01 -12.47 6.38
CA ASN A 135 1.15 -13.22 7.63
C ASN A 135 2.58 -13.71 7.82
N SER A 136 3.19 -14.32 6.81
CA SER A 136 4.59 -14.79 6.87
C SER A 136 5.59 -13.65 7.12
N ILE A 137 5.44 -12.52 6.42
CA ILE A 137 6.32 -11.35 6.59
C ILE A 137 6.23 -10.79 8.00
N LEU A 138 5.01 -10.63 8.53
CA LEU A 138 4.77 -10.00 9.83
C LEU A 138 5.12 -10.90 11.02
N SER A 139 4.81 -12.20 10.93
CA SER A 139 5.12 -13.18 11.99
C SER A 139 6.58 -13.63 11.98
N GLY A 140 7.25 -13.60 10.82
CA GLY A 140 8.64 -14.03 10.68
C GLY A 140 9.68 -13.02 11.17
N GLU A 141 10.96 -13.37 10.97
CA GLU A 141 12.16 -12.58 11.31
C GLU A 141 12.46 -11.47 10.27
N SER A 142 11.42 -10.95 9.62
CA SER A 142 11.57 -9.88 8.63
C SER A 142 12.08 -8.59 9.29
N PRO A 143 12.91 -7.78 8.60
CA PRO A 143 13.32 -6.47 9.10
C PRO A 143 12.11 -5.58 9.39
N ALA A 144 12.21 -4.76 10.43
CA ALA A 144 11.21 -3.77 10.84
C ALA A 144 10.64 -2.95 9.67
N SER A 145 11.52 -2.47 8.79
CA SER A 145 11.12 -1.68 7.61
C SER A 145 10.23 -2.46 6.63
N LEU A 146 10.44 -3.77 6.50
CA LEU A 146 9.62 -4.64 5.65
C LEU A 146 8.27 -4.90 6.31
N LYS A 147 8.23 -5.12 7.64
CA LYS A 147 6.97 -5.23 8.40
C LYS A 147 6.14 -3.95 8.31
N ASN A 148 6.76 -2.78 8.46
CA ASN A 148 6.10 -1.48 8.26
C ASN A 148 5.51 -1.33 6.85
N LEU A 149 6.25 -1.74 5.83
CA LEU A 149 5.76 -1.69 4.45
C LEU A 149 4.58 -2.66 4.23
N CYS A 150 4.60 -3.82 4.89
CA CYS A 150 3.49 -4.79 4.85
C CYS A 150 2.24 -4.26 5.56
N LEU A 151 2.40 -3.66 6.75
CA LEU A 151 1.29 -3.00 7.47
C LEU A 151 0.72 -1.84 6.66
N LYS A 152 1.57 -1.05 5.99
CA LYS A 152 1.15 0.00 5.07
C LYS A 152 0.28 -0.55 3.94
N LEU A 153 0.64 -1.67 3.33
CA LEU A 153 -0.19 -2.30 2.30
C LEU A 153 -1.55 -2.72 2.86
N LEU A 154 -1.57 -3.36 4.03
CA LEU A 154 -2.82 -3.76 4.68
C LEU A 154 -3.70 -2.56 4.98
N LEU A 155 -3.14 -1.45 5.49
CA LEU A 155 -3.85 -0.20 5.68
C LEU A 155 -4.43 0.33 4.37
N ILE A 156 -3.65 0.37 3.28
CA ILE A 156 -4.14 0.78 1.96
C ILE A 156 -5.31 -0.10 1.50
N LEU A 157 -5.24 -1.42 1.72
CA LEU A 157 -6.32 -2.35 1.36
C LEU A 157 -7.59 -2.07 2.14
N VAL A 158 -7.51 -1.80 3.45
CA VAL A 158 -8.71 -1.61 4.29
C VAL A 158 -9.29 -0.19 4.18
N THR A 159 -8.47 0.83 3.89
CA THR A 159 -8.88 2.24 3.76
C THR A 159 -9.08 2.69 2.31
N GLY A 160 -9.15 1.76 1.36
CA GLY A 160 -9.23 2.10 -0.06
C GLY A 160 -10.55 2.77 -0.48
N ALA A 161 -11.64 2.48 0.24
CA ALA A 161 -12.95 3.11 0.02
C ALA A 161 -13.31 4.05 1.17
N ASP A 162 -14.08 5.10 0.86
CA ASP A 162 -14.51 6.10 1.85
C ASP A 162 -15.35 5.50 2.98
N ASN A 163 -16.13 4.47 2.66
CA ASN A 163 -16.86 3.67 3.63
C ASN A 163 -16.24 2.27 3.73
N VAL A 164 -15.78 1.92 4.94
CA VAL A 164 -15.18 0.63 5.26
C VAL A 164 -16.12 -0.53 4.86
N SER A 165 -17.43 -0.42 5.10
CA SER A 165 -18.41 -1.48 4.81
C SER A 165 -18.65 -1.75 3.32
N THR A 166 -18.28 -0.81 2.44
CA THR A 166 -18.42 -0.95 0.98
C THR A 166 -17.10 -1.33 0.28
N ASN A 167 -16.03 -1.55 1.05
CA ASN A 167 -14.74 -1.93 0.48
C ASN A 167 -14.71 -3.43 0.11
N PHE A 168 -14.79 -3.74 -1.18
CA PHE A 168 -14.79 -5.13 -1.66
C PHE A 168 -13.50 -5.89 -1.36
N LEU A 169 -12.31 -5.25 -1.40
CA LEU A 169 -11.07 -5.98 -1.06
C LEU A 169 -11.00 -6.30 0.42
N LEU A 170 -11.60 -5.47 1.27
CA LEU A 170 -11.68 -5.72 2.71
C LEU A 170 -12.48 -6.98 3.02
N GLU A 171 -13.50 -7.31 2.23
CA GLU A 171 -14.24 -8.58 2.37
C GLU A 171 -13.30 -9.79 2.33
N TYR A 172 -12.34 -9.82 1.41
CA TYR A 172 -11.33 -10.89 1.33
C TYR A 172 -10.32 -10.86 2.49
N VAL A 173 -10.03 -9.69 3.06
CA VAL A 173 -9.23 -9.54 4.29
C VAL A 173 -9.97 -10.11 5.51
N MET A 174 -11.30 -9.97 5.54
CA MET A 174 -12.12 -10.57 6.59
C MET A 174 -12.18 -12.10 6.47
N MET A 175 -12.20 -12.64 5.25
CA MET A 175 -12.17 -14.09 4.99
C MET A 175 -10.84 -14.74 5.36
N ASN A 176 -9.72 -14.06 5.12
CA ASN A 176 -8.37 -14.59 5.40
C ASN A 176 -7.76 -13.82 6.58
N SER A 177 -8.03 -14.32 7.80
CA SER A 177 -7.69 -13.59 9.03
C SER A 177 -6.18 -13.37 9.22
N ILE A 178 -5.81 -12.12 9.50
CA ILE A 178 -4.46 -11.72 9.94
C ILE A 178 -4.40 -11.46 11.46
N PHE A 179 -5.49 -11.74 12.17
CA PHE A 179 -5.68 -11.34 13.58
C PHE A 179 -4.56 -11.84 14.49
N GLU A 180 -4.24 -13.13 14.46
CA GLU A 180 -3.24 -13.72 15.37
C GLU A 180 -1.87 -13.05 15.21
N THR A 181 -1.49 -12.77 13.96
CA THR A 181 -0.23 -12.09 13.63
C THR A 181 -0.21 -10.66 14.17
N LEU A 182 -1.34 -9.94 14.09
CA LEU A 182 -1.46 -8.59 14.66
C LEU A 182 -1.35 -8.61 16.18
N ILE A 183 -2.01 -9.57 16.85
CA ILE A 183 -1.91 -9.76 18.29
C ILE A 183 -0.48 -10.08 18.71
N GLN A 184 0.21 -10.97 18.00
CA GLN A 184 1.61 -11.32 18.27
C GLN A 184 2.54 -10.10 18.21
N LEU A 185 2.32 -9.18 17.26
CA LEU A 185 3.09 -7.93 17.17
C LEU A 185 2.87 -7.04 18.40
N LEU A 186 1.68 -7.05 19.01
CA LEU A 186 1.40 -6.32 20.23
C LEU A 186 1.98 -6.98 21.48
N CYS A 187 2.10 -8.31 21.53
CA CYS A 187 2.69 -9.01 22.67
C CYS A 187 4.18 -8.65 22.84
N ASN A 188 4.94 -8.59 21.74
CA ASN A 188 6.37 -8.30 21.78
C ASN A 188 6.64 -6.80 21.98
N THR A 189 7.44 -6.44 22.99
CA THR A 189 7.72 -5.03 23.33
C THR A 189 8.39 -4.23 22.21
N ASN A 190 9.37 -4.80 21.50
CA ASN A 190 10.07 -4.10 20.43
C ASN A 190 9.16 -3.94 19.21
N SER A 191 8.49 -5.02 18.80
CA SER A 191 7.52 -4.98 17.70
C SER A 191 6.38 -4.00 17.99
N ARG A 192 5.89 -3.97 19.23
CA ARG A 192 4.84 -3.04 19.66
C ARG A 192 5.30 -1.59 19.59
N ALA A 193 6.52 -1.29 19.99
CA ALA A 193 7.06 0.07 19.92
C ALA A 193 7.19 0.56 18.47
N GLU A 194 7.56 -0.32 17.53
CA GLU A 194 7.77 0.05 16.14
C GLU A 194 6.50 0.02 15.28
N HIS A 195 5.61 -0.94 15.55
CA HIS A 195 4.48 -1.28 14.66
C HIS A 195 3.11 -1.10 15.33
N GLY A 196 3.07 -0.92 16.65
CA GLY A 196 1.85 -1.00 17.43
C GLY A 196 0.77 -0.03 16.97
N HIS A 197 1.15 1.20 16.62
CA HIS A 197 0.20 2.20 16.11
C HIS A 197 -0.59 1.69 14.90
N ASP A 198 0.13 1.22 13.86
CA ASP A 198 -0.49 0.73 12.63
C ASP A 198 -1.29 -0.55 12.87
N VAL A 199 -0.84 -1.40 13.79
CA VAL A 199 -1.56 -2.61 14.20
C VAL A 199 -2.89 -2.27 14.88
N VAL A 200 -2.89 -1.34 15.84
CA VAL A 200 -4.11 -0.92 16.54
C VAL A 200 -5.07 -0.20 15.58
N LEU A 201 -4.55 0.64 14.69
CA LEU A 201 -5.35 1.29 13.65
C LEU A 201 -6.02 0.25 12.73
N LEU A 202 -5.24 -0.74 12.27
CA LEU A 202 -5.74 -1.80 11.41
C LEU A 202 -6.80 -2.64 12.12
N LEU A 203 -6.57 -3.07 13.37
CA LEU A 203 -7.56 -3.78 14.18
C LEU A 203 -8.83 -2.95 14.35
N THR A 204 -8.69 -1.64 14.62
CA THR A 204 -9.83 -0.71 14.74
C THR A 204 -10.65 -0.64 13.45
N LEU A 205 -10.03 -0.61 12.29
CA LEU A 205 -10.73 -0.60 11.01
C LEU A 205 -11.43 -1.93 10.74
N LEU A 206 -10.77 -3.05 11.03
CA LEU A 206 -11.30 -4.41 10.82
C LEU A 206 -12.52 -4.69 11.70
N ILE A 207 -12.52 -4.29 12.97
CA ILE A 207 -13.69 -4.45 13.85
C ILE A 207 -14.86 -3.55 13.42
N ASN A 208 -14.61 -2.46 12.70
CA ASN A 208 -15.67 -1.54 12.23
C ASN A 208 -16.33 -2.01 10.94
N TYR A 209 -15.75 -2.95 10.19
CA TYR A 209 -16.33 -3.51 8.97
C TYR A 209 -17.67 -4.20 9.26
N ARG A 210 -18.77 -3.69 8.69
CA ARG A 210 -20.13 -4.26 8.79
C ARG A 210 -20.55 -4.66 10.22
N LYS A 211 -20.03 -3.98 11.24
CA LYS A 211 -20.17 -4.36 12.66
C LYS A 211 -21.62 -4.44 13.18
N HIS A 212 -22.55 -3.79 12.50
CA HIS A 212 -23.97 -3.76 12.84
C HIS A 212 -24.84 -4.61 11.89
N GLU A 213 -24.25 -5.15 10.82
CA GLU A 213 -24.96 -5.87 9.77
C GLU A 213 -24.71 -7.38 9.83
N ALA A 214 -23.53 -7.80 10.29
CA ALA A 214 -23.14 -9.19 10.39
C ALA A 214 -22.24 -9.45 11.61
N ALA A 215 -22.09 -10.73 11.99
CA ALA A 215 -21.13 -11.14 13.00
C ALA A 215 -19.70 -10.91 12.49
N ASN A 216 -19.05 -9.86 12.98
CA ASN A 216 -17.68 -9.54 12.60
C ASN A 216 -16.69 -10.48 13.33
N PRO A 217 -15.86 -11.27 12.60
CA PRO A 217 -14.97 -12.24 13.21
C PRO A 217 -13.87 -11.59 14.08
N TYR A 218 -13.44 -10.36 13.78
CA TYR A 218 -12.44 -9.65 14.57
C TYR A 218 -13.03 -9.16 15.91
N ILE A 219 -14.31 -8.77 15.95
CA ILE A 219 -15.01 -8.45 17.21
C ILE A 219 -15.07 -9.70 18.09
N VAL A 220 -15.48 -10.84 17.51
CA VAL A 220 -15.59 -12.10 18.24
C VAL A 220 -14.21 -12.51 18.80
N LYS A 221 -13.18 -12.54 17.95
CA LYS A 221 -11.81 -12.89 18.35
C LYS A 221 -11.27 -11.96 19.44
N LEU A 222 -11.50 -10.65 19.33
CA LEU A 222 -11.06 -9.69 20.34
C LEU A 222 -11.81 -9.88 21.67
N SER A 223 -13.10 -10.23 21.64
CA SER A 223 -13.91 -10.42 22.86
C SER A 223 -13.53 -11.66 23.67
N ILE A 224 -12.90 -12.65 23.05
CA ILE A 224 -12.43 -13.89 23.68
C ILE A 224 -10.91 -13.92 23.86
N LEU A 225 -10.22 -12.82 23.53
CA LEU A 225 -8.77 -12.73 23.66
C LEU A 225 -8.40 -12.73 25.15
N ASP A 226 -7.74 -13.79 25.59
CA ASP A 226 -7.28 -13.99 26.97
C ASP A 226 -5.74 -14.00 27.04
N ASP A 227 -5.11 -13.03 26.36
CA ASP A 227 -3.67 -12.78 26.44
C ASP A 227 -3.44 -11.42 27.10
N GLU A 228 -3.09 -11.44 28.39
CA GLU A 228 -2.85 -10.23 29.16
C GLU A 228 -1.71 -9.38 28.60
N LEU A 229 -0.68 -9.98 28.00
CA LEU A 229 0.43 -9.24 27.41
C LEU A 229 -0.04 -8.50 26.15
N ALA A 230 -0.82 -9.17 25.31
CA ALA A 230 -1.44 -8.55 24.14
C ALA A 230 -2.34 -7.39 24.52
N LEU A 231 -3.24 -7.60 25.50
CA LEU A 231 -4.22 -6.60 25.94
C LEU A 231 -3.54 -5.39 26.58
N ASN A 232 -2.54 -5.62 27.43
CA ASN A 232 -1.72 -4.54 27.98
C ASN A 232 -0.97 -3.79 26.87
N GLY A 233 -0.41 -4.51 25.90
CA GLY A 233 0.24 -3.91 24.73
C GLY A 233 -0.72 -3.05 23.91
N TYR A 234 -1.93 -3.54 23.66
CA TYR A 234 -3.00 -2.80 22.98
C TYR A 234 -3.34 -1.50 23.73
N GLY A 235 -3.54 -1.58 25.05
CA GLY A 235 -3.82 -0.41 25.90
C GLY A 235 -2.68 0.61 25.94
N GLN A 236 -1.43 0.15 25.97
CA GLN A 236 -0.24 1.01 25.92
C GLN A 236 -0.20 1.83 24.64
N VAL A 237 -0.46 1.20 23.48
CA VAL A 237 -0.43 1.88 22.19
C VAL A 237 -1.54 2.93 22.09
N ILE A 238 -2.76 2.62 22.55
CA ILE A 238 -3.86 3.59 22.57
C ILE A 238 -3.50 4.79 23.46
N THR A 239 -3.02 4.53 24.67
CA THR A 239 -2.65 5.57 25.62
C THR A 239 -1.58 6.48 25.05
N TRP A 240 -0.55 5.90 24.42
CA TRP A 240 0.52 6.65 23.77
C TRP A 240 -0.01 7.50 22.60
N SER A 241 -0.83 6.92 21.73
CA SER A 241 -1.38 7.61 20.55
C SER A 241 -2.28 8.79 20.94
N LEU A 242 -3.13 8.61 21.96
CA LEU A 242 -3.96 9.68 22.52
C LEU A 242 -3.10 10.75 23.21
N GLY A 243 -2.07 10.34 23.94
CA GLY A 243 -1.12 11.27 24.58
C GLY A 243 -0.43 12.16 23.55
N GLU A 244 0.06 11.59 22.44
CA GLU A 244 0.65 12.35 21.35
C GLU A 244 -0.34 13.29 20.66
N PHE A 245 -1.57 12.84 20.41
CA PHE A 245 -2.62 13.69 19.86
C PHE A 245 -2.91 14.90 20.77
N CYS A 246 -3.13 14.66 22.06
CA CYS A 246 -3.36 15.73 23.04
C CYS A 246 -2.17 16.70 23.14
N ARG A 247 -0.94 16.18 23.09
CA ARG A 247 0.28 16.99 23.11
C ARG A 247 0.36 17.89 21.88
N GLN A 248 0.11 17.36 20.69
CA GLN A 248 0.11 18.14 19.44
C GLN A 248 -0.98 19.22 19.45
N PHE A 249 -2.18 18.88 19.92
CA PHE A 249 -3.28 19.83 20.06
C PHE A 249 -2.95 20.97 21.04
N ALA A 250 -2.34 20.66 22.19
CA ALA A 250 -1.89 21.67 23.15
C ALA A 250 -0.83 22.59 22.56
N VAL A 251 0.13 22.05 21.79
CA VAL A 251 1.14 22.85 21.08
C VAL A 251 0.48 23.81 20.08
N GLN A 252 -0.46 23.34 19.27
CA GLN A 252 -1.19 24.17 18.30
C GLN A 252 -2.01 25.30 18.95
N GLN A 253 -2.58 25.07 20.15
CA GLN A 253 -3.25 26.13 20.91
C GLN A 253 -2.27 27.11 21.56
N SER A 254 -1.09 26.60 21.95
CA SER A 254 -0.05 27.41 22.59
C SER A 254 0.74 28.28 21.63
N GLU A 255 0.68 28.04 20.31
CA GLU A 255 1.06 29.01 19.28
C GLU A 255 -0.04 30.08 19.17
N PRO A 256 0.11 31.25 19.82
CA PRO A 256 -0.86 32.31 19.65
C PRO A 256 -0.59 32.98 18.30
N GLN A 257 -1.60 33.70 17.82
CA GLN A 257 -1.52 34.82 16.90
C GLN A 257 -0.58 35.94 17.41
N ALA A 258 0.66 35.61 17.79
CA ALA A 258 1.65 36.51 18.36
C ALA A 258 2.25 37.49 17.33
N GLY A 259 1.78 37.46 16.09
CA GLY A 259 2.13 38.42 15.03
C GLY A 259 0.96 39.22 14.44
N SER A 260 -0.30 38.99 14.85
CA SER A 260 -1.46 39.54 14.11
C SER A 260 -2.09 40.79 14.73
N TRP A 261 -1.63 41.24 15.89
CA TRP A 261 -2.19 42.44 16.55
C TRP A 261 -1.51 43.76 16.14
N LEU A 262 -0.40 43.71 15.39
CA LEU A 262 0.31 44.90 14.91
C LEU A 262 0.17 45.17 13.41
N SER A 263 -0.47 44.29 12.63
CA SER A 263 -0.64 44.47 11.17
C SER A 263 -1.89 45.28 10.77
N SER A 264 -2.71 45.69 11.73
CA SER A 264 -3.93 46.49 11.52
C SER A 264 -3.76 47.98 11.86
N LEU A 265 -2.52 48.44 12.12
CA LEU A 265 -2.21 49.85 12.39
C LEU A 265 -1.02 50.43 11.58
N SER A 266 -0.80 49.95 10.35
CA SER A 266 0.12 50.59 9.39
C SER A 266 -0.48 50.75 8.01
#